data_AF-A0A3B0TWV4-F1
#
_entry.id   AF-A0A3B0TWV4-F1
#
_cell.length_a   1.000
_cell.length_b   1.000
_cell.length_c   1.000
_cell.angle_alpha   90.00
_cell.angle_beta   90.00
_cell.angle_gamma   90.00
#
_symmetry.space_group_name_H-M   'P 1'
#
loop_
_entity.id
_entity.type
_entity.pdbx_description
1 polymer ?
#
loop_
_entity_poly.entity_id
_entity_poly.type
_entity_poly.pdbx_seq_one_letter_code
_entity_poly.pdbx_strand_id
1 'polypeptide(L)'
;MALSAYQFSGLNSKDAQYDININIGYESENEKWMKALTVAEKIYFASDDERPFGKDVRHFYSPVSVPETPKWAEGGELDYTIPGTDGKPARFAFYSGVK
;
A
#
# COMPACT_ATOMS: atom_id res chain seq x y z
N MET A 1 -9.38 -9.37 0.94
CA MET A 1 -10.05 -8.51 1.94
C MET A 1 -9.01 -8.03 2.94
N ALA A 2 -9.18 -6.81 3.48
CA ALA A 2 -8.36 -6.33 4.59
C ALA A 2 -8.58 -7.24 5.82
N LEU A 3 -7.50 -7.64 6.47
CA LEU A 3 -7.47 -8.55 7.62
C LEU A 3 -7.53 -7.78 8.95
N SER A 4 -7.30 -6.46 8.95
CA SER A 4 -7.38 -5.61 10.15
C SER A 4 -7.64 -4.14 9.80
N ALA A 5 -8.34 -3.43 10.68
CA ALA A 5 -8.66 -2.00 10.55
C ALA A 5 -7.41 -1.09 10.52
N TYR A 6 -6.25 -1.58 10.96
CA TYR A 6 -4.99 -0.84 10.96
C TYR A 6 -4.15 -1.04 9.70
N GLN A 7 -4.56 -1.93 8.78
CA GLN A 7 -3.82 -2.18 7.54
C GLN A 7 -3.93 -1.02 6.55
N PHE A 8 -5.10 -0.37 6.51
CA PHE A 8 -5.37 0.76 5.64
C PHE A 8 -5.98 1.87 6.49
N SER A 9 -5.28 3.01 6.59
CA SER A 9 -5.75 4.15 7.39
C SER A 9 -7.14 4.63 6.99
N GLY A 10 -7.48 4.53 5.70
CA GLY A 10 -8.81 4.88 5.18
C GLY A 10 -9.96 4.00 5.67
N LEU A 11 -9.68 2.84 6.30
CA LEU A 11 -10.67 1.94 6.89
C LEU A 11 -10.75 2.04 8.42
N ASN A 12 -10.06 3.01 9.02
CA ASN A 12 -10.16 3.29 10.44
C ASN A 12 -11.45 4.09 10.72
N SER A 13 -12.38 3.50 11.48
CA SER A 13 -13.69 4.12 11.80
C SER A 13 -13.61 5.42 12.61
N LYS A 14 -12.42 5.79 13.11
CA LYS A 14 -12.18 7.06 13.80
C LYS A 14 -11.71 8.19 12.87
N ASP A 15 -11.42 7.89 11.60
CA ASP A 15 -11.02 8.89 10.60
C ASP A 15 -12.26 9.60 10.05
N ALA A 16 -12.17 10.92 9.85
CA ALA A 16 -13.22 11.71 9.23
C ALA A 16 -13.55 11.26 7.79
N GLN A 17 -12.62 10.59 7.12
CA GLN A 17 -12.81 10.07 5.76
C GLN A 17 -13.43 8.66 5.72
N TYR A 18 -13.62 8.01 6.86
CA TYR A 18 -14.11 6.63 6.92
C TYR A 18 -15.45 6.45 6.19
N ASP A 19 -16.45 7.27 6.55
CA ASP A 19 -17.79 7.18 5.96
C ASP A 19 -17.76 7.40 4.44
N ILE A 20 -16.86 8.25 3.96
CA ILE A 20 -16.65 8.46 2.53
C ILE A 20 -16.05 7.20 1.91
N ASN A 21 -14.97 6.67 2.47
CA ASN A 21 -14.24 5.54 1.91
C ASN A 21 -15.07 4.25 1.83
N ILE A 22 -15.95 3.99 2.79
CA ILE A 22 -16.78 2.77 2.79
C ILE A 22 -17.99 2.84 1.85
N ASN A 23 -18.39 4.05 1.43
CA ASN A 23 -19.54 4.28 0.56
C ASN A 23 -19.14 4.57 -0.90
N ILE A 24 -17.84 4.72 -1.18
CA ILE A 24 -17.33 4.89 -2.54
C ILE A 24 -17.24 3.51 -3.22
N GLY A 25 -17.95 3.36 -4.35
CA GLY A 25 -18.01 2.13 -5.15
C GLY A 25 -17.59 2.34 -6.60
N TYR A 26 -17.82 1.32 -7.43
CA TYR A 26 -17.49 1.34 -8.87
C TYR A 26 -18.26 2.39 -9.69
N GLU A 27 -19.41 2.86 -9.18
CA GLU A 27 -20.22 3.89 -9.83
C GLU A 27 -19.93 5.31 -9.29
N SER A 28 -18.89 5.48 -8.48
CA SER A 28 -18.54 6.80 -7.94
C SER A 28 -17.95 7.71 -9.01
N GLU A 29 -18.43 8.96 -9.08
CA GLU A 29 -17.84 10.02 -9.91
C GLU A 29 -16.53 10.60 -9.33
N ASN A 30 -16.02 10.04 -8.23
CA ASN A 30 -14.78 10.51 -7.63
C ASN A 30 -13.57 10.14 -8.49
N GLU A 31 -12.99 11.13 -9.18
CA GLU A 31 -11.86 10.94 -10.08
C GLU A 31 -10.65 10.25 -9.44
N LYS A 32 -10.34 10.56 -8.18
CA LYS A 32 -9.21 9.94 -7.46
C LYS A 32 -9.47 8.46 -7.20
N TRP A 33 -10.71 8.12 -6.84
CA TRP A 33 -11.11 6.74 -6.65
C TRP A 33 -11.09 5.96 -7.96
N MET A 34 -11.65 6.51 -9.04
CA MET A 34 -11.63 5.87 -10.35
C MET A 34 -10.20 5.61 -10.83
N LYS A 35 -9.29 6.57 -10.62
CA LYS A 35 -7.87 6.37 -10.90
C LYS A 35 -7.26 5.24 -10.06
N ALA A 36 -7.59 5.17 -8.77
CA ALA A 36 -7.13 4.09 -7.91
C ALA A 36 -7.65 2.72 -8.36
N LEU A 37 -8.93 2.63 -8.76
CA LEU A 37 -9.54 1.42 -9.31
C LEU A 37 -8.83 0.97 -10.59
N THR A 38 -8.57 1.88 -11.53
CA THR A 38 -7.84 1.55 -12.77
C THR A 38 -6.45 0.98 -12.48
N VAL A 39 -5.73 1.56 -11.52
CA VAL A 39 -4.41 1.02 -11.10
C VAL A 39 -4.55 -0.35 -10.45
N ALA A 40 -5.54 -0.52 -9.57
CA ALA A 40 -5.79 -1.80 -8.90
C ALA A 40 -6.14 -2.92 -9.90
N GLU A 41 -7.02 -2.63 -10.87
CA GLU A 41 -7.40 -3.56 -11.92
C GLU A 41 -6.20 -3.94 -12.79
N LYS A 42 -5.40 -2.95 -13.22
CA LYS A 42 -4.18 -3.20 -14.00
C LYS A 42 -3.22 -4.14 -13.26
N ILE A 43 -2.97 -3.90 -11.97
CA ILE A 43 -2.06 -4.73 -11.16
C ILE A 43 -2.67 -6.12 -10.89
N TYR A 44 -3.99 -6.22 -10.75
CA TYR A 44 -4.67 -7.49 -10.51
C TYR A 44 -4.46 -8.48 -11.67
N PHE A 45 -4.51 -7.98 -12.91
CA PHE A 45 -4.32 -8.78 -14.12
C PHE A 45 -2.88 -8.77 -14.66
N ALA A 46 -1.96 -8.05 -14.03
CA ALA A 46 -0.56 -8.00 -14.44
C ALA A 46 0.12 -9.35 -14.26
N SER A 47 0.90 -9.74 -15.26
CA SER A 47 1.82 -10.88 -15.18
C SER A 47 2.96 -10.62 -14.18
N ASP A 48 3.65 -11.67 -13.73
CA ASP A 48 4.69 -11.52 -12.70
C ASP A 48 5.86 -10.62 -13.17
N ASP A 49 6.18 -10.62 -14.47
CA ASP A 49 7.22 -9.78 -15.08
C ASP A 49 6.83 -8.30 -15.22
N GLU A 50 5.53 -7.98 -15.17
CA GLU A 50 5.03 -6.61 -15.21
C GLU A 50 4.93 -5.95 -13.82
N ARG A 51 5.17 -6.74 -12.75
CA ARG A 51 5.00 -6.28 -11.36
C ARG A 51 6.35 -5.82 -10.80
N PRO A 52 6.37 -4.72 -10.02
CA PRO A 52 7.59 -4.26 -9.37
C PRO A 52 8.07 -5.18 -8.24
N PHE A 53 7.17 -6.02 -7.71
CA PHE A 53 7.43 -6.98 -6.65
C PHE A 53 6.44 -8.15 -6.74
N GLY A 54 6.81 -9.28 -6.15
CA GLY A 54 5.99 -10.50 -6.18
C GLY A 54 4.61 -10.32 -5.54
N LYS A 55 3.61 -11.06 -6.03
CA LYS A 55 2.23 -11.02 -5.49
C LYS A 55 2.10 -11.39 -4.01
N ASP A 56 3.10 -12.07 -3.46
CA ASP A 56 3.14 -12.51 -2.07
C ASP A 56 3.70 -11.46 -1.11
N VAL A 57 4.20 -10.34 -1.65
CA VAL A 57 4.60 -9.17 -0.84
C VAL A 57 3.36 -8.48 -0.30
N ARG A 58 3.18 -8.57 1.02
CA ARG A 58 2.00 -8.04 1.74
C ARG A 58 2.34 -6.97 2.76
N HIS A 59 3.63 -6.78 3.04
CA HIS A 59 4.09 -5.92 4.10
C HIS A 59 4.92 -4.77 3.54
N PHE A 60 4.54 -3.55 3.89
CA PHE A 60 5.27 -2.36 3.51
C PHE A 60 5.07 -1.29 4.58
N TYR A 61 6.00 -0.35 4.66
CA TYR A 61 5.84 0.86 5.46
C TYR A 61 6.45 2.05 4.74
N SER A 62 6.17 3.25 5.24
CA SER A 62 6.81 4.47 4.76
C SER A 62 7.96 4.85 5.69
N PRO A 63 9.23 4.76 5.25
CA PRO A 63 10.38 5.23 6.04
C PRO A 63 10.33 6.72 6.39
N VAL A 64 9.56 7.51 5.65
CA VAL A 64 9.33 8.94 5.95
C VAL A 64 8.40 9.10 7.16
N SER A 65 7.42 8.21 7.32
CA SER A 65 6.46 8.25 8.45
C SER A 65 6.92 7.44 9.66
N VAL A 66 7.72 6.39 9.44
CA VAL A 66 8.27 5.52 10.48
C VAL A 66 9.80 5.54 10.33
N PRO A 67 10.51 6.40 11.10
CA PRO A 67 11.95 6.60 10.93
C PRO A 67 12.76 5.35 11.24
N GLU A 68 12.28 4.53 12.18
CA GLU A 68 12.90 3.28 12.57
C GLU A 68 12.29 2.12 11.79
N THR A 69 13.11 1.16 11.41
CA THR A 69 12.62 -0.05 10.75
C THR A 69 11.71 -0.81 11.74
N PRO A 70 10.46 -1.12 11.38
CA PRO A 70 9.56 -1.85 12.26
C PRO A 70 10.13 -3.22 12.62
N LYS A 71 9.94 -3.67 13.87
CA LYS A 71 10.43 -4.99 14.33
C LYS A 71 9.94 -6.16 13.49
N TRP A 72 8.71 -6.08 12.96
CA TRP A 72 8.18 -7.12 12.08
C TRP A 72 8.95 -7.23 10.76
N ALA A 73 9.61 -6.16 10.32
CA ALA A 73 10.38 -6.13 9.08
C ALA A 73 11.80 -6.70 9.26
N GLU A 74 12.31 -6.82 10.49
CA GLU A 74 13.65 -7.33 10.77
C GLU A 74 13.86 -8.78 10.31
N GLY A 75 12.79 -9.58 10.27
CA GLY A 75 12.82 -10.97 9.79
C GLY A 75 12.49 -11.15 8.30
N GLY A 76 12.22 -10.05 7.59
CA GLY A 76 11.90 -10.06 6.16
C GLY A 76 13.05 -9.54 5.30
N GLU A 77 12.94 -9.75 3.99
CA GLU A 77 13.88 -9.23 3.00
C GLU A 77 13.29 -8.02 2.28
N LEU A 78 14.09 -6.98 2.08
CA LEU A 78 13.68 -5.81 1.31
C LEU A 78 13.56 -6.21 -0.16
N ASP A 79 12.34 -6.20 -0.69
CA ASP A 79 12.02 -6.66 -2.04
C ASP A 79 12.03 -5.49 -3.04
N TYR A 80 11.37 -4.39 -2.66
CA TYR A 80 11.25 -3.22 -3.52
C TYR A 80 11.18 -1.93 -2.71
N THR A 81 11.63 -0.82 -3.29
CA THR A 81 11.47 0.51 -2.71
C THR A 81 10.95 1.49 -3.74
N ILE A 82 10.05 2.36 -3.32
CA ILE A 82 9.70 3.55 -4.08
C ILE A 82 10.66 4.66 -3.64
N PRO A 83 11.60 5.10 -4.49
CA PRO A 83 12.60 6.08 -4.11
C PRO A 83 11.94 7.42 -3.74
N GLY A 84 12.59 8.13 -2.82
CA GLY A 84 12.28 9.53 -2.57
C GLY A 84 12.75 10.40 -3.74
N THR A 85 12.19 11.60 -3.84
CA THR A 85 12.73 12.65 -4.72
C THR A 85 13.74 13.50 -3.96
N ASP A 86 14.71 14.09 -4.67
CA ASP A 86 15.61 15.13 -4.13
C ASP A 86 16.43 14.69 -2.90
N GLY A 87 16.96 13.46 -2.94
CA GLY A 87 17.79 12.91 -1.85
C GLY A 87 17.02 12.53 -0.59
N LYS A 88 15.68 12.55 -0.63
CA LYS A 88 14.83 12.12 0.48
C LYS A 88 14.84 10.59 0.63
N PRO A 89 14.57 10.08 1.85
CA PRO A 89 14.37 8.64 2.08
C PRO A 89 13.32 8.05 1.15
N ALA A 90 13.38 6.74 0.94
CA ALA A 90 12.36 6.01 0.20
C ALA A 90 10.97 6.33 0.76
N ARG A 91 10.01 6.57 -0.14
CA ARG A 91 8.62 6.86 0.25
C ARG A 91 7.96 5.61 0.83
N PHE A 92 8.24 4.46 0.24
CA PHE A 92 7.74 3.17 0.67
C PHE A 92 8.82 2.11 0.51
N ALA A 93 8.89 1.20 1.47
CA ALA A 93 9.75 0.03 1.46
C ALA A 93 8.87 -1.22 1.61
N PHE A 94 9.03 -2.19 0.71
CA PHE A 94 8.23 -3.39 0.59
C PHE A 94 9.08 -4.60 0.97
N TYR A 95 8.53 -5.50 1.79
CA TYR A 95 9.27 -6.62 2.36
C TYR A 95 8.60 -7.96 2.04
N SER A 96 9.41 -8.91 1.60
CA SER A 96 9.04 -10.32 1.41
C SER A 96 9.47 -11.15 2.62
N GLY A 97 8.90 -12.35 2.78
CA GLY A 97 9.30 -13.29 3.84
C GLY A 97 8.85 -12.94 5.27
N VAL A 98 8.23 -11.78 5.49
CA VAL A 98 7.63 -11.37 6.76
C VAL A 98 6.48 -12.31 7.14
N LYS A 99 6.53 -12.86 8.36
CA LYS A 99 5.55 -13.80 8.92
C LYS A 99 4.63 -13.16 9.96
#